data_AF-A0A401Q6X1-F1
#
_entry.id   AF-A0A401Q6X1-F1
#
_cell.length_a   1.000
_cell.length_b   1.000
_cell.length_c   1.000
_cell.angle_alpha   90.00
_cell.angle_beta   90.00
_cell.angle_gamma   90.00
#
_symmetry.space_group_name_H-M   'P 1'
#
loop_
_entity.id
_entity.type
_entity.pdbx_description
1 polymer ?
#
loop_
_entity_poly.entity_id
_entity_poly.type
_entity_poly.pdbx_seq_one_letter_code
_entity_poly.pdbx_strand_id
1 'polypeptide(L)'
;MRAEMGRPFKLECDLSTKEAVIWKMRPYNASAWKTLNSENIVFQEVKEEHLGIYRCQHIATNSSSCDIGFRVYRSSQKFFNIRESVKNIILMVEGILLLILVVIPGSILLRE
;
A
#
# COMPACT_ATOMS: atom_id res chain seq x y z
N MET A 1 -3.36 1.31 -6.10
CA MET A 1 -4.09 0.10 -5.66
C MET A 1 -3.09 -0.98 -5.26
N ARG A 2 -3.43 -1.86 -4.32
CA ARG A 2 -2.55 -2.95 -3.87
C ARG A 2 -3.34 -4.26 -3.78
N ALA A 3 -2.74 -5.37 -4.19
CA ALA A 3 -3.35 -6.70 -4.11
C ALA A 3 -2.35 -7.74 -3.58
N GLU A 4 -2.88 -8.74 -2.89
CA GLU A 4 -2.10 -9.85 -2.35
C GLU A 4 -1.76 -10.85 -3.45
N MET A 5 -0.49 -11.24 -3.54
CA MET A 5 -0.03 -12.28 -4.45
C MET A 5 -0.73 -13.61 -4.15
N GLY A 6 -1.16 -14.33 -5.19
CA GLY A 6 -1.85 -15.62 -5.03
C GLY A 6 -3.36 -15.51 -4.80
N ARG A 7 -3.90 -14.31 -4.56
CA ARG A 7 -5.34 -14.09 -4.36
C ARG A 7 -6.02 -13.61 -5.65
N PRO A 8 -7.32 -13.91 -5.84
CA PRO A 8 -8.08 -13.33 -6.93
C PRO A 8 -8.32 -11.85 -6.69
N PHE A 9 -8.34 -11.07 -7.77
CA PHE A 9 -8.55 -9.63 -7.71
C PHE A 9 -9.26 -9.13 -8.98
N LYS A 10 -10.27 -8.27 -8.82
CA LYS A 10 -11.02 -7.67 -9.93
C LYS A 10 -10.75 -6.17 -10.00
N LEU A 11 -10.36 -5.70 -11.18
CA LEU A 11 -10.36 -4.28 -11.55
C LEU A 11 -11.66 -3.98 -12.28
N GLU A 12 -12.38 -2.99 -11.77
CA GLU A 12 -13.62 -2.48 -12.35
C GLU A 12 -13.48 -0.97 -12.53
N CYS A 13 -14.00 -0.47 -13.65
CA CYS A 13 -14.02 0.94 -13.97
C CYS A 13 -15.45 1.42 -13.72
N ASP A 14 -15.67 2.15 -12.63
CA ASP A 14 -16.97 2.75 -12.35
C ASP A 14 -17.13 3.99 -13.23
N LEU A 15 -17.92 3.84 -14.28
CA LEU A 15 -18.26 4.91 -15.20
C LEU A 15 -19.76 5.07 -15.15
N SER A 16 -20.19 6.30 -14.85
CA SER A 16 -21.60 6.68 -14.78
C SER A 16 -22.35 6.44 -16.10
N THR A 17 -21.64 6.22 -17.21
CA THR A 17 -22.19 5.89 -18.51
C THR A 17 -21.95 4.40 -18.84
N LYS A 18 -23.00 3.70 -19.31
CA LYS A 18 -22.94 2.30 -19.80
C LYS A 18 -22.20 2.17 -21.14
N GLU A 19 -21.12 2.91 -21.31
CA GLU A 19 -20.31 2.89 -22.52
C GLU A 19 -19.25 1.79 -22.47
N ALA A 20 -18.98 1.18 -23.62
CA ALA A 20 -17.94 0.17 -23.73
C ALA A 20 -16.55 0.78 -23.44
N VAL A 21 -15.79 0.11 -22.58
CA VAL A 21 -14.47 0.54 -22.13
C VAL A 21 -13.40 -0.49 -22.43
N ILE A 22 -12.19 0.00 -22.65
CA ILE A 22 -10.98 -0.80 -22.79
C ILE A 22 -10.01 -0.49 -21.67
N TRP A 23 -9.33 -1.53 -21.20
CA TRP A 23 -8.24 -1.36 -20.25
C TRP A 23 -6.90 -1.23 -20.98
N LYS A 24 -6.02 -0.39 -20.44
CA LYS A 24 -4.63 -0.28 -20.87
C LYS A 24 -3.73 -0.48 -19.69
N MET A 25 -2.71 -1.32 -19.87
CA MET A 25 -1.71 -1.65 -18.87
C MET A 25 -0.32 -1.32 -19.39
N ARG A 26 0.49 -0.67 -18.56
CA ARG A 26 1.90 -0.42 -18.82
C ARG A 26 2.71 -0.97 -17.65
N PRO A 27 3.61 -1.94 -17.86
CA PRO A 27 4.54 -2.38 -16.83
C PRO A 27 5.40 -1.22 -16.34
N TYR A 28 5.77 -1.20 -15.05
CA TYR A 28 6.62 -0.12 -14.53
C TYR A 28 7.98 -0.01 -15.23
N ASN A 29 8.51 -1.14 -15.71
CA ASN A 29 9.80 -1.21 -16.39
C ASN A 29 9.69 -0.97 -17.91
N ALA A 30 8.50 -0.64 -18.42
CA ALA A 30 8.25 -0.43 -19.84
C ALA A 30 7.58 0.92 -20.11
N SER A 31 7.84 1.49 -21.29
CA SER A 31 7.22 2.73 -21.74
C SER A 31 5.93 2.51 -22.55
N ALA A 32 5.77 1.33 -23.15
CA ALA A 32 4.66 1.02 -24.05
C ALA A 32 3.40 0.55 -23.31
N TRP A 33 2.24 1.02 -23.77
CA TRP A 33 0.93 0.58 -23.29
C TRP A 33 0.47 -0.69 -24.04
N LYS A 34 -0.04 -1.66 -23.29
CA LYS A 34 -0.72 -2.86 -23.80
C LYS A 34 -2.23 -2.69 -23.62
N THR A 35 -3.00 -2.91 -24.69
CA THR A 35 -4.46 -2.90 -24.63
C THR A 35 -4.97 -4.27 -24.18
N LEU A 36 -5.84 -4.25 -23.18
CA LEU A 36 -6.57 -5.40 -22.67
C LEU A 36 -8.00 -5.27 -23.21
N ASN A 37 -8.37 -6.11 -24.18
CA ASN A 37 -9.67 -6.08 -24.87
C ASN A 37 -10.79 -6.68 -24.00
N SER A 38 -10.95 -6.18 -22.79
CA SER A 38 -11.99 -6.61 -21.86
C SER A 38 -12.49 -5.41 -21.06
N GLU A 39 -13.80 -5.36 -20.79
CA GLU A 39 -14.41 -4.31 -19.96
C GLU A 39 -13.99 -4.44 -18.49
N ASN A 40 -13.82 -5.68 -18.03
CA ASN A 40 -13.39 -6.01 -16.67
C ASN A 40 -12.13 -6.86 -16.70
N ILE A 41 -11.19 -6.57 -15.80
CA ILE A 41 -9.97 -7.37 -15.64
C ILE A 41 -10.08 -8.17 -14.36
N VAL A 42 -10.21 -9.49 -14.49
CA VAL A 42 -10.26 -10.42 -13.37
C VAL A 42 -8.97 -11.24 -13.37
N PHE A 43 -8.15 -11.02 -12.35
CA PHE A 43 -7.02 -11.89 -12.05
C PHE A 43 -7.52 -13.02 -11.17
N GLN A 44 -7.46 -14.27 -11.66
CA GLN A 44 -7.74 -15.46 -10.83
C GLN A 44 -6.68 -15.61 -9.73
N GLU A 45 -5.42 -15.31 -10.09
CA GLU A 45 -4.29 -15.31 -9.19
C GLU A 45 -3.43 -14.08 -9.49
N VAL A 46 -3.26 -13.19 -8.51
CA VAL A 46 -2.38 -12.02 -8.68
C VAL A 46 -0.92 -12.47 -8.64
N LYS A 47 -0.18 -12.12 -9.71
CA LYS A 47 1.24 -12.43 -9.91
C LYS A 47 2.07 -11.17 -10.08
N GLU A 48 3.39 -11.29 -9.96
CA GLU A 48 4.32 -10.16 -10.14
C GLU A 48 4.25 -9.56 -11.55
N GLU A 49 3.93 -10.35 -12.57
CA GLU A 49 3.74 -9.87 -13.95
C GLU A 49 2.58 -8.88 -14.11
N HIS A 50 1.65 -8.84 -13.15
CA HIS A 50 0.54 -7.89 -13.16
C HIS A 50 0.94 -6.51 -12.61
N LEU A 51 2.18 -6.32 -12.12
CA LEU A 51 2.69 -5.02 -11.68
C LEU A 51 2.74 -4.00 -12.83
N GLY A 52 2.15 -2.83 -12.60
CA GLY A 52 2.18 -1.77 -13.60
C GLY A 52 1.20 -0.65 -13.31
N ILE A 53 1.07 0.21 -14.30
CA ILE A 53 0.11 1.32 -14.31
C ILE A 53 -1.05 0.89 -15.21
N TYR A 54 -2.25 1.03 -14.68
CA TYR A 54 -3.49 0.69 -15.36
C TYR A 54 -4.30 1.97 -15.56
N ARG A 55 -4.97 2.05 -16.70
CA ARG A 55 -5.97 3.07 -16.98
C ARG A 55 -7.10 2.48 -17.81
N CYS A 56 -8.29 2.98 -17.56
CA CYS A 56 -9.48 2.66 -18.31
C CYS A 56 -9.69 3.74 -19.36
N GLN A 57 -10.17 3.38 -20.54
CA GLN A 57 -10.41 4.32 -21.63
C GLN A 57 -11.77 4.05 -22.29
N HIS A 58 -12.56 5.10 -22.47
CA HIS A 58 -13.82 5.05 -23.20
C HIS A 58 -13.53 4.86 -24.68
N ILE A 59 -14.22 3.91 -25.31
CA ILE A 59 -14.05 3.66 -26.75
C ILE A 59 -14.67 4.81 -27.57
N ALA A 60 -15.84 5.30 -27.16
CA ALA A 60 -16.60 6.30 -27.91
C ALA A 60 -15.95 7.69 -27.90
N THR A 61 -15.56 8.16 -26.71
CA THR A 61 -15.02 9.52 -26.52
C THR A 61 -13.50 9.57 -26.51
N ASN A 62 -12.84 8.41 -26.50
CA ASN A 62 -11.39 8.26 -26.37
C ASN A 62 -10.82 8.86 -25.07
N SER A 63 -11.68 9.23 -24.11
CA SER A 63 -11.29 9.78 -22.81
C SER A 63 -10.71 8.68 -21.92
N SER A 64 -9.67 9.00 -21.17
CA SER A 64 -9.03 8.07 -20.24
C SER A 64 -9.27 8.47 -18.80
N SER A 65 -9.44 7.47 -17.93
CA SER A 65 -9.40 7.64 -16.48
C SER A 65 -8.01 8.09 -16.02
N CYS A 66 -7.91 8.48 -14.74
CA CYS A 66 -6.63 8.66 -14.07
C CYS A 66 -5.80 7.37 -14.12
N ASP A 67 -4.47 7.54 -14.14
CA ASP A 67 -3.51 6.45 -14.08
C ASP A 67 -3.45 5.87 -12.66
N ILE A 68 -3.66 4.57 -12.55
CA ILE A 68 -3.66 3.85 -11.27
C ILE A 68 -2.47 2.89 -11.22
N GLY A 69 -1.57 3.12 -10.27
CA GLY A 69 -0.48 2.19 -9.99
C GLY A 69 -0.97 0.94 -9.25
N PHE A 70 -0.77 -0.24 -9.84
CA PHE A 70 -1.09 -1.53 -9.25
C PHE A 70 0.17 -2.18 -8.68
N ARG A 71 0.17 -2.41 -7.36
CA ARG A 71 1.28 -3.05 -6.64
C ARG A 71 0.85 -4.39 -6.09
N VAL A 72 1.74 -5.36 -6.18
CA VAL A 72 1.55 -6.70 -5.61
C VAL A 72 2.39 -6.82 -4.36
N TYR A 73 1.80 -7.34 -3.28
CA TYR A 73 2.52 -7.64 -2.05
C TYR A 73 2.34 -9.11 -1.69
N ARG A 74 3.36 -9.70 -1.07
CA ARG A 74 3.25 -11.02 -0.45
C ARG A 74 2.81 -10.83 0.98
N SER A 75 1.72 -11.47 1.39
CA SER A 75 1.33 -11.53 2.79
C SER A 75 2.31 -12.44 3.51
N SER A 76 3.32 -11.85 4.13
CA SER A 76 4.12 -12.58 5.10
C SER A 76 3.27 -12.74 6.36
N GLN A 77 2.72 -13.94 6.58
CA GLN A 77 2.19 -14.37 7.89
C GLN A 77 3.30 -14.50 8.95
N LYS A 78 4.33 -13.64 8.91
CA LYS A 78 5.16 -13.41 10.07
C LYS A 78 4.30 -12.55 10.98
N PHE A 79 3.51 -13.19 11.82
CA PHE A 79 3.03 -12.57 13.06
C PHE A 79 4.24 -11.83 13.62
N PHE A 80 4.20 -10.51 13.58
CA PHE A 80 5.18 -9.69 14.28
C PHE A 80 4.87 -9.95 15.75
N ASN A 81 5.42 -11.05 16.25
CA ASN A 81 5.29 -11.48 17.62
C ASN A 81 6.21 -10.52 18.37
N ILE A 82 5.68 -9.32 18.63
CA ILE A 82 6.27 -8.36 19.54
C ILE A 82 6.30 -9.11 20.86
N ARG A 83 7.45 -9.73 21.14
CA ARG A 83 7.71 -10.36 22.43
C ARG A 83 7.39 -9.30 23.45
N GLU A 84 6.47 -9.59 24.35
CA GLU A 84 5.97 -8.66 25.38
C GLU A 84 7.11 -8.00 26.18
N SER A 85 8.26 -8.69 26.24
CA SER A 85 9.54 -8.18 26.74
C SER A 85 10.02 -6.86 26.13
N VAL A 86 9.70 -6.54 24.87
CA VAL A 86 10.08 -5.27 24.22
C VAL A 86 9.14 -4.13 24.61
N LYS A 87 7.86 -4.44 24.92
CA LYS A 87 6.91 -3.45 25.44
C LYS A 87 7.33 -2.95 26.83
N ASN A 88 7.87 -3.85 27.66
CA ASN A 88 8.33 -3.49 29.00
C ASN A 88 9.59 -2.62 28.97
N ILE A 89 10.46 -2.78 27.97
CA ILE A 89 11.66 -1.94 27.82
C ILE A 89 11.27 -0.50 27.44
N ILE A 90 10.30 -0.32 26.53
CA ILE A 90 9.85 1.03 26.12
C ILE A 90 9.26 1.79 27.31
N LEU A 91 8.36 1.17 28.07
CA LEU A 91 7.76 1.78 29.28
C LEU A 91 8.80 2.06 30.37
N MET A 92 9.81 1.20 30.54
CA MET A 92 10.85 1.38 31.56
C MET A 92 11.83 2.51 31.18
N VAL A 93 12.14 2.68 29.89
CA VAL A 93 13.01 3.76 29.41
C VAL A 93 12.34 5.13 29.57
N GLU A 94 11.04 5.26 29.30
CA GLU A 94 10.30 6.50 29.55
C GLU A 94 10.30 6.88 31.04
N GLY A 95 10.13 5.91 31.94
CA GLY A 95 10.15 6.15 33.39
C GLY A 95 11.51 6.63 33.92
N ILE A 96 12.61 6.04 33.47
CA ILE A 96 13.97 6.41 33.92
C ILE A 96 14.34 7.81 33.40
N LEU A 97 13.99 8.15 32.16
CA LEU A 97 14.27 9.46 31.60
C LEU A 97 13.56 10.59 32.37
N LEU A 98 12.29 10.37 32.76
CA LEU A 98 11.53 11.32 33.58
C LEU A 98 12.12 11.49 34.99
N LEU A 99 12.58 10.40 35.62
CA LEU A 99 13.21 10.46 36.94
C LEU A 99 14.51 11.28 36.93
N ILE A 100 15.37 11.06 35.92
CA ILE A 100 16.63 11.80 35.79
C ILE A 100 16.37 13.31 35.60
N LEU A 101 15.36 13.67 34.81
CA LEU A 101 14.99 15.06 34.56
C LEU A 101 14.44 15.79 35.78
N VAL A 102 13.89 15.09 36.78
CA VAL A 102 13.41 15.71 38.03
C VAL A 102 14.51 15.75 39.09
N VAL A 103 15.28 14.66 39.22
CA VAL A 103 16.29 14.51 40.27
C VAL A 103 17.50 15.41 40.04
N ILE A 104 17.98 15.57 38.80
CA ILE A 104 19.14 16.43 38.51
C ILE A 104 18.87 17.90 38.87
N PRO A 105 17.81 18.57 38.39
CA PRO A 105 17.56 19.96 38.77
C PRO A 105 17.18 20.10 40.25
N GLY A 106 16.45 19.14 40.85
CA GLY A 106 16.10 19.19 42.26
C GLY A 106 17.31 19.07 43.20
N SER A 107 18.32 18.26 42.84
CA SER A 107 19.54 18.12 43.63
C SER A 107 20.51 19.30 43.49
N ILE A 108 20.47 20.02 42.36
CA ILE A 108 21.24 21.26 42.18
C ILE A 108 20.63 22.39 43.01
N LEU A 109 19.29 22.49 43.08
CA LEU A 109 18.59 23.51 43.87
C LEU A 109 18.70 23.31 45.39
N LEU A 110 18.91 22.07 45.86
CA LEU A 110 19.10 21.71 47.27
C LEU A 110 20.58 21.80 47.72
N ARG A 111 21.51 22.06 46.80
CA ARG A 111 22.95 22.15 47.08
C ARG A 111 23.48 23.60 47.06
N GLU A 112 22.59 24.57 47.20
CA GLU A 112 22.90 25.97 47.55
C GLU A 112 22.25 26.34 48.89
#